data_AF-A0A1V6E859-F1
#
_entry.id   AF-A0A1V6E859-F1
#
_cell.length_a   1.000
_cell.length_b   1.000
_cell.length_c   1.000
_cell.angle_alpha   90.00
_cell.angle_beta   90.00
_cell.angle_gamma   90.00
#
_symmetry.space_group_name_H-M   'P 1'
#
loop_
_entity.id
_entity.type
_entity.pdbx_description
1 polymer ?
#
loop_
_entity_poly.entity_id
_entity_poly.type
_entity_poly.pdbx_seq_one_letter_code
_entity_poly.pdbx_strand_id
1 'polypeptide(L)'
;MINPKLVELLVCPENRTPVQEADAALIDKINAAIAAGSLNNRAGKLIDEPIEGGLVREDGLLLYLIRDDIPVMVIDEAIPLEQVS
;
A
#
# COMPACT_ATOMS: atom_id res chain seq x y z
N MET A 1 15.62 -7.65 -5.92
CA MET A 1 16.18 -7.18 -4.63
C MET A 1 16.51 -5.70 -4.73
N ILE A 2 15.62 -4.86 -4.20
CA ILE A 2 15.82 -3.42 -4.08
C ILE A 2 16.87 -3.15 -3.00
N ASN A 3 17.71 -2.14 -3.20
CA ASN A 3 18.80 -1.81 -2.29
C ASN A 3 18.23 -1.27 -0.96
N PRO A 4 18.52 -1.89 0.20
CA PRO A 4 17.94 -1.49 1.48
C PRO A 4 18.26 -0.05 1.91
N LYS A 5 19.36 0.54 1.40
CA LYS A 5 19.69 1.97 1.62
C LYS A 5 18.80 2.95 0.86
N LEU A 6 18.09 2.50 -0.17
CA LEU A 6 17.08 3.31 -0.88
C LEU A 6 15.74 3.30 -0.14
N VAL A 7 15.45 2.22 0.61
CA VAL A 7 14.24 2.09 1.44
C VAL A 7 14.27 3.02 2.65
N GLU A 8 15.45 3.25 3.26
CA GLU A 8 15.62 4.21 4.37
C GLU A 8 15.34 5.68 3.99
N LEU A 9 15.31 6.01 2.69
CA LEU A 9 14.99 7.36 2.21
C LEU A 9 13.52 7.51 1.77
N LEU A 10 12.76 6.42 1.71
CA LEU A 10 11.36 6.44 1.27
C LEU A 10 10.47 6.86 2.43
N VAL A 11 9.94 8.06 2.30
CA VAL A 11 8.97 8.63 3.23
C VAL A 11 7.68 8.93 2.48
N CYS A 12 6.56 8.90 3.19
CA CYS A 12 5.28 9.33 2.66
C CYS A 12 5.40 10.73 2.01
N PRO A 13 4.94 10.92 0.76
CA PRO A 13 5.12 12.19 0.03
C PRO A 13 4.34 13.36 0.65
N GLU A 14 3.33 13.08 1.48
CA GLU A 14 2.45 14.09 2.09
C GLU A 14 3.04 14.68 3.38
N ASN A 15 3.58 13.84 4.26
CA ASN A 15 3.95 14.23 5.63
C ASN A 15 5.32 13.71 6.09
N ARG A 16 6.07 13.05 5.20
CA ARG A 16 7.35 12.41 5.48
C ARG A 16 7.30 11.32 6.56
N THR A 17 6.13 10.78 6.87
CA THR A 17 6.01 9.61 7.75
C THR A 17 6.73 8.43 7.11
N PRO A 18 7.55 7.68 7.87
CA PRO A 18 8.16 6.44 7.41
C PRO A 18 7.12 5.47 6.86
N VAL A 19 7.54 4.69 5.87
CA VAL A 19 6.75 3.57 5.34
C VAL A 19 7.54 2.28 5.55
N GLN A 20 6.82 1.18 5.77
CA GLN A 20 7.38 -0.15 6.00
C GLN A 20 6.74 -1.13 5.02
N GLU A 21 7.47 -2.16 4.62
CA GLU A 21 6.87 -3.22 3.79
C GLU A 21 5.72 -3.90 4.53
N ALA A 22 4.60 -4.09 3.83
CA ALA A 22 3.46 -4.85 4.31
C ALA A 22 3.85 -6.31 4.53
N ASP A 23 3.39 -6.90 5.63
CA ASP A 23 3.54 -8.34 5.83
C ASP A 23 2.62 -9.14 4.89
N ALA A 24 2.96 -10.42 4.69
CA ALA A 24 2.20 -11.31 3.81
C ALA A 24 0.73 -11.46 4.25
N ALA A 25 0.46 -11.42 5.56
CA ALA A 25 -0.89 -11.58 6.08
C ALA A 25 -1.79 -10.38 5.72
N LEU A 26 -1.22 -9.16 5.71
CA LEU A 26 -1.91 -7.95 5.28
C LEU A 26 -2.15 -7.96 3.77
N ILE A 27 -1.17 -8.40 2.97
CA ILE A 27 -1.33 -8.57 1.52
C ILE A 27 -2.46 -9.56 1.20
N ASP A 28 -2.50 -10.70 1.89
CA ASP A 28 -3.57 -11.69 1.73
C ASP A 28 -4.95 -11.11 2.08
N LYS A 29 -5.06 -10.35 3.18
CA LYS A 29 -6.30 -9.65 3.56
C LYS A 29 -6.75 -8.65 2.50
N ILE A 30 -5.81 -7.86 1.98
CA ILE A 30 -6.10 -6.87 0.94
C ILE A 30 -6.57 -7.56 -0.34
N ASN A 31 -5.88 -8.61 -0.78
CA ASN A 31 -6.27 -9.38 -1.95
C ASN A 31 -7.64 -10.05 -1.79
N ALA A 32 -8.00 -10.49 -0.57
CA ALA A 32 -9.34 -10.97 -0.28
C ALA A 32 -10.41 -9.87 -0.41
N ALA A 33 -10.13 -8.65 0.07
CA ALA A 33 -11.03 -7.50 -0.07
C ALA A 33 -11.17 -7.01 -1.51
N ILE A 34 -10.09 -7.05 -2.30
CA ILE A 34 -10.08 -6.80 -3.74
C ILE A 34 -10.98 -7.82 -4.45
N ALA A 35 -10.81 -9.11 -4.16
CA ALA A 35 -11.63 -10.18 -4.74
C ALA A 35 -13.11 -10.06 -4.36
N ALA A 36 -13.41 -9.51 -3.18
CA ALA A 36 -14.77 -9.20 -2.75
C ALA A 36 -15.37 -7.95 -3.44
N GLY A 37 -14.56 -7.17 -4.17
CA GLY A 37 -14.98 -5.92 -4.80
C GLY A 37 -15.34 -4.82 -3.79
N SER A 38 -14.77 -4.87 -2.59
CA SER A 38 -15.09 -3.96 -1.49
C SER A 38 -13.99 -2.94 -1.20
N LEU A 39 -12.87 -2.99 -1.94
CA LEU A 39 -11.70 -2.17 -1.68
C LEU A 39 -11.58 -1.02 -2.68
N ASN A 40 -11.55 0.21 -2.18
CA ASN A 40 -11.30 1.39 -2.98
C ASN A 40 -9.99 2.07 -2.56
N ASN A 41 -9.32 2.71 -3.50
CA ASN A 41 -8.20 3.61 -3.19
C ASN A 41 -8.72 4.93 -2.59
N ARG A 42 -7.81 5.81 -2.16
CA ARG A 42 -8.13 7.11 -1.56
C ARG A 42 -8.95 8.00 -2.49
N ALA A 43 -8.78 7.89 -3.82
CA ALA A 43 -9.58 8.58 -4.81
C ALA A 43 -10.99 8.00 -5.03
N GLY A 44 -11.37 6.92 -4.33
CA GLY A 44 -12.67 6.25 -4.47
C GLY A 44 -12.78 5.36 -5.71
N LYS A 45 -11.66 5.03 -6.35
CA LYS A 45 -11.62 4.08 -7.46
C LYS A 45 -11.52 2.65 -6.90
N LEU A 46 -12.36 1.76 -7.41
CA LEU A 46 -12.30 0.34 -7.08
C LEU A 46 -10.95 -0.25 -7.48
N ILE A 47 -10.37 -1.03 -6.59
CA ILE A 47 -9.18 -1.83 -6.84
C ILE A 47 -9.67 -3.22 -7.19
N ASP A 48 -9.43 -3.62 -8.43
CA ASP A 48 -9.83 -4.91 -9.00
C ASP A 48 -8.63 -5.81 -9.33
N GLU A 49 -7.42 -5.26 -9.27
CA GLU A 49 -6.18 -5.99 -9.50
C GLU A 49 -5.51 -6.38 -8.18
N PRO A 50 -5.14 -7.67 -8.00
CA PRO A 50 -4.42 -8.11 -6.82
C PRO A 50 -3.03 -7.46 -6.75
N ILE A 51 -2.51 -7.36 -5.54
CA ILE A 51 -1.24 -6.71 -5.25
C ILE A 51 -0.20 -7.76 -4.85
N GLU A 52 1.04 -7.55 -5.29
CA GLU A 52 2.18 -8.39 -4.93
C GLU A 52 2.86 -7.93 -3.63
N GLY A 53 2.72 -6.65 -3.32
CA GLY A 53 3.32 -6.02 -2.15
C GLY A 53 2.76 -4.63 -1.92
N GLY A 54 3.15 -4.04 -0.79
CA GLY A 54 2.75 -2.69 -0.43
C GLY A 54 3.66 -2.10 0.62
N LEU A 55 3.68 -0.78 0.71
CA LEU A 55 4.32 -0.03 1.77
C LEU A 55 3.25 0.56 2.69
N VAL A 56 3.16 0.05 3.91
CA VAL A 56 2.29 0.55 4.96
C VAL A 56 2.93 1.80 5.56
N ARG A 57 2.15 2.88 5.65
CA ARG A 57 2.56 4.06 6.40
C ARG A 57 2.63 3.71 7.88
N GLU A 58 3.63 4.20 8.61
CA GLU A 58 3.87 3.85 10.02
C GLU A 58 2.64 4.07 10.94
N ASP A 59 1.74 4.97 10.58
CA ASP A 59 0.48 5.18 11.31
C ASP A 59 -0.61 4.12 11.05
N GLY A 60 -0.36 3.16 10.15
CA GLY A 60 -1.26 2.07 9.81
C GLY A 60 -2.52 2.51 9.06
N LEU A 61 -2.59 3.75 8.57
CA LEU A 61 -3.80 4.28 7.94
C LEU A 61 -3.85 4.04 6.44
N LEU A 62 -2.69 4.07 5.78
CA LEU A 62 -2.56 3.98 4.33
C LEU A 62 -1.55 2.89 3.94
N LEU A 63 -1.83 2.22 2.83
CA LEU A 63 -0.89 1.38 2.12
C LEU A 63 -0.65 1.91 0.71
N TYR A 64 0.61 2.10 0.35
CA TYR A 64 1.04 2.39 -1.01
C TYR A 64 1.29 1.08 -1.74
N LEU A 65 0.83 0.99 -2.99
CA LEU A 65 0.98 -0.20 -3.82
C LEU A 65 2.45 -0.41 -4.23
N ILE A 66 2.88 -1.65 -4.37
CA ILE A 66 4.09 -2.01 -5.11
C ILE A 66 3.64 -2.72 -6.38
N ARG A 67 4.11 -2.25 -7.54
CA ARG A 67 3.86 -2.87 -8.85
C ARG A 67 5.16 -2.96 -9.63
N ASP A 68 5.47 -4.15 -10.14
CA ASP A 68 6.71 -4.42 -10.85
C ASP A 68 7.95 -4.03 -10.02
N ASP A 69 7.94 -4.35 -8.72
CA ASP A 69 8.96 -3.93 -7.74
C ASP A 69 9.10 -2.39 -7.59
N ILE A 70 8.15 -1.59 -8.08
CA ILE A 70 8.18 -0.12 -7.99
C ILE A 70 7.09 0.36 -7.01
N PRO A 71 7.48 1.03 -5.91
CA PRO A 71 6.52 1.69 -5.02
C PRO A 71 5.76 2.82 -5.72
N VAL A 72 4.45 2.70 -5.80
CA VAL A 72 3.56 3.76 -6.29
C VAL A 72 3.29 4.74 -5.15
N MET A 73 4.17 5.73 -5.01
CA MET A 73 4.07 6.79 -4.00
C MET A 73 3.11 7.90 -4.43
N VAL A 74 1.92 7.53 -4.91
CA VAL A 74 0.84 8.45 -5.31
C VAL A 74 -0.26 8.39 -4.27
N ILE A 75 -0.55 9.53 -3.66
CA ILE A 75 -1.47 9.61 -2.52
C ILE A 75 -2.90 9.17 -2.87
N ASP A 76 -3.34 9.48 -4.09
CA ASP A 76 -4.65 9.14 -4.62
C ASP A 76 -4.81 7.63 -4.89
N GLU A 77 -3.69 6.95 -5.14
CA GLU A 77 -3.64 5.50 -5.36
C GLU A 77 -3.43 4.70 -4.07
N ALA A 78 -3.13 5.37 -2.96
CA ALA A 78 -2.99 4.71 -1.66
C ALA A 78 -4.31 4.05 -1.23
N ILE A 79 -4.20 2.91 -0.55
CA ILE A 79 -5.32 2.14 -0.01
C ILE A 79 -5.54 2.53 1.45
N PRO A 80 -6.72 3.07 1.82
CA PRO A 80 -7.10 3.22 3.22
C PRO A 80 -7.29 1.85 3.89
N LEU A 81 -6.46 1.55 4.89
CA LEU A 81 -6.45 0.26 5.60
C LEU A 81 -7.65 0.07 6.55
N GLU A 82 -8.39 1.14 6.85
CA GLU A 82 -9.66 1.08 7.60
C GLU A 82 -10.71 0.16 6.95
N GLN A 83 -10.62 -0.05 5.63
CA GLN A 83 -11.52 -0.93 4.88
C GLN A 83 -11.21 -2.43 5.05
N VAL A 84 -10.03 -2.75 5.60
CA VAL A 84 -9.47 -4.11 5.67
C VAL A 84 -9.18 -4.55 7.12
N SER A 85 -9.60 -3.73 8.09
CA SER A 85 -9.37 -3.90 9.53
C SER A 85 -10.23 -5.01 10.14
#